data_AF-A0A7S0YFV0-F1
#
_entry.id   AF-A0A7S0YFV0-F1
#
_cell.length_a   1.000
_cell.length_b   1.000
_cell.length_c   1.000
_cell.angle_alpha   90.00
_cell.angle_beta   90.00
_cell.angle_gamma   90.00
#
_symmetry.space_group_name_H-M   'P 1'
#
loop_
_entity.id
_entity.type
_entity.pdbx_description
1 polymer ?
#
loop_
_entity_poly.entity_id
_entity_poly.type
_entity_poly.pdbx_seq_one_letter_code
_entity_poly.pdbx_strand_id
1 'polypeptide(L)'
;MGEAKIYTENDVKKDDKGPNILVKILFAPLILLGQSIWIYVFGCLDIYLRRIGHNIQVLLFTQYIDKTFPHDYTSIGTWNGTTGPKLDKLIDWHRVADVCNNGNKSGSKLFCDGIEPSDICQGQLGDCWLLSALACLANEDGAIQRVFLTNEYNAYGKYKVRLWDALNSSWRVITIDDWIPCEEGSTKPVFAKPNSDEAWVILLEKALAKFKGGYNRLDGGSPLWALNCLTGDFVFKYQLKDDGAWHRSDMVVREKEGGQPGEISVLLRGDPGTDRTPDAFFQLLLAHIRRGSFVAASTGGGNDTQNVNGIVLGHAYSIVDARMVDRVQLIRLRNPWGTFEWTGAWSDNAPEWKLNPKIARALGHTTETTAYVTASASGAGGEVIAPHPSSASGKANGQTGSATFSKKKSPISDDGTFWMQLSDFSTYFKSVDFCCRSTGWDDLELEVDEGSPHCGPCIGCVKGCTTFWLCCRGCQALFCARRRIESYTEASREGMA
;
A
#
# COMPACT_ATOMS: atom_id res chain seq x y z
N MET A 1 -34.05 -20.58 0.57
CA MET A 1 -33.37 -20.36 1.86
C MET A 1 -31.98 -20.96 1.76
N GLY A 2 -31.00 -20.16 1.31
CA GLY A 2 -29.60 -20.60 1.28
C GLY A 2 -28.98 -20.34 2.65
N GLU A 3 -28.36 -21.35 3.25
CA GLU A 3 -27.68 -21.23 4.54
C GLU A 3 -26.56 -20.19 4.45
N ALA A 4 -26.54 -19.26 5.41
CA ALA A 4 -25.42 -18.36 5.56
C ALA A 4 -24.19 -19.18 5.92
N LYS A 5 -23.16 -19.18 5.07
CA LYS A 5 -21.84 -19.67 5.48
C LYS A 5 -21.30 -18.75 6.56
N ILE A 6 -21.34 -19.22 7.79
CA ILE A 6 -20.57 -18.69 8.90
C ILE A 6 -19.27 -19.47 8.87
N TYR A 7 -18.20 -18.83 8.41
CA TYR A 7 -16.88 -19.42 8.50
C TYR A 7 -16.48 -19.42 9.97
N THR A 8 -16.35 -20.61 10.55
CA THR A 8 -15.76 -20.79 11.88
C THR A 8 -14.34 -21.36 11.73
N GLU A 9 -13.50 -21.10 12.73
CA GLU A 9 -12.09 -21.50 12.81
C GLU A 9 -11.84 -23.02 12.63
N ASN A 10 -12.89 -23.84 12.72
CA ASN A 10 -12.81 -25.30 12.75
C ASN A 10 -12.86 -25.99 11.38
N ASP A 11 -13.24 -25.29 10.31
CA ASP A 11 -13.55 -25.93 9.02
C ASP A 11 -12.30 -26.23 8.15
N VAL A 12 -11.09 -25.95 8.64
CA VAL A 12 -9.82 -26.10 7.87
C VAL A 12 -9.04 -27.37 8.24
N LYS A 13 -9.59 -28.27 9.07
CA LYS A 13 -8.88 -29.51 9.43
C LYS A 13 -9.30 -30.67 8.54
N LYS A 14 -8.53 -30.90 7.46
CA LYS A 14 -8.32 -32.24 6.93
C LYS A 14 -6.92 -32.43 6.35
N ASP A 15 -6.26 -33.41 6.93
CA ASP A 15 -5.15 -34.21 6.42
C ASP A 15 -3.87 -33.49 5.99
N ASP A 16 -2.84 -33.56 6.84
CA ASP A 16 -1.55 -34.08 6.36
C ASP A 16 -0.70 -34.65 7.51
N LYS A 17 -0.59 -35.98 7.58
CA LYS A 17 0.47 -36.64 8.35
C LYS A 17 1.74 -36.59 7.50
N GLY A 18 2.34 -35.40 7.44
CA GLY A 18 3.59 -35.18 6.73
C GLY A 18 4.75 -36.01 7.32
N PRO A 19 5.76 -36.33 6.50
CA PRO A 19 6.86 -37.22 6.88
C PRO A 19 7.73 -36.64 8.01
N ASN A 20 8.32 -37.58 8.76
CA ASN A 20 9.09 -37.41 9.99
C ASN A 20 10.17 -36.31 9.89
N ILE A 21 10.27 -35.45 10.91
CA ILE A 21 11.08 -34.22 10.90
C ILE A 21 12.58 -34.47 10.65
N LEU A 22 13.09 -35.64 11.06
CA LEU A 22 14.46 -36.07 10.76
C LEU A 22 14.71 -36.27 9.26
N VAL A 23 13.72 -36.76 8.51
CA VAL A 23 13.83 -36.96 7.05
C VAL A 23 13.91 -35.61 6.34
N LYS A 24 13.16 -34.61 6.84
CA LYS A 24 13.21 -33.24 6.32
C LYS A 24 14.58 -32.59 6.55
N ILE A 25 15.21 -32.82 7.71
CA ILE A 25 16.55 -32.27 8.00
C ILE A 25 17.63 -32.93 7.14
N LEU A 26 17.57 -34.26 6.96
CA LEU A 26 18.58 -35.01 6.22
C LEU A 26 18.57 -34.69 4.73
N PHE A 27 17.38 -34.51 4.15
CA PHE A 27 17.21 -34.24 2.72
C PHE A 27 17.00 -32.76 2.39
N ALA A 28 16.85 -31.87 3.37
CA ALA A 28 16.69 -30.44 3.15
C ALA A 28 17.77 -29.87 2.21
N PRO A 29 19.09 -30.14 2.36
CA PRO A 29 20.10 -29.57 1.48
C PRO A 29 19.91 -29.99 0.01
N LEU A 30 19.50 -31.22 -0.24
CA LEU A 30 19.27 -31.76 -1.59
C LEU A 30 17.94 -31.27 -2.19
N ILE A 31 16.89 -31.17 -1.38
CA ILE A 31 15.60 -30.60 -1.78
C ILE A 31 15.76 -29.12 -2.09
N LEU A 32 16.49 -28.38 -1.26
CA LEU A 32 16.80 -26.96 -1.46
C LEU A 32 17.70 -26.76 -2.68
N LEU A 33 18.67 -27.64 -2.94
CA LEU A 33 19.47 -27.60 -4.16
C LEU A 33 18.60 -27.86 -5.40
N GLY A 34 17.73 -28.88 -5.36
CA GLY A 34 16.79 -29.18 -6.44
C GLY A 34 15.79 -28.05 -6.70
N GLN A 35 15.23 -27.47 -5.64
CA GLN A 35 14.36 -26.30 -5.74
C GLN A 35 15.13 -25.07 -6.24
N SER A 36 16.38 -24.87 -5.82
CA SER A 36 17.21 -23.77 -6.32
C SER A 36 17.49 -23.91 -7.82
N ILE A 37 17.79 -25.11 -8.32
CA ILE A 37 17.99 -25.34 -9.76
C ILE A 37 16.67 -25.12 -10.51
N TRP A 38 15.56 -25.61 -9.98
CA TRP A 38 14.23 -25.42 -10.56
C TRP A 38 13.84 -23.94 -10.63
N ILE A 39 14.03 -23.19 -9.55
CA ILE A 39 13.66 -21.77 -9.46
C ILE A 39 14.62 -20.92 -10.28
N TYR A 40 15.94 -21.13 -10.16
CA TYR A 40 16.93 -20.20 -10.73
C TYR A 40 17.33 -20.57 -12.16
N VAL A 41 17.50 -21.85 -12.50
CA VAL A 41 17.87 -22.22 -13.88
C VAL A 41 16.65 -22.21 -14.78
N PHE A 42 15.57 -22.92 -14.39
CA PHE A 42 14.37 -22.96 -15.21
C PHE A 42 13.55 -21.68 -15.11
N GLY A 43 13.52 -20.99 -13.96
CA GLY A 43 12.87 -19.68 -13.86
C GLY A 43 13.58 -18.60 -14.67
N CYS A 44 14.92 -18.50 -14.63
CA CYS A 44 15.63 -17.57 -15.50
C CYS A 44 15.45 -17.94 -16.99
N LEU A 45 15.50 -19.23 -17.33
CA LEU A 45 15.28 -19.68 -18.71
C LEU A 45 13.86 -19.35 -19.18
N ASP A 46 12.83 -19.52 -18.35
CA ASP A 46 11.44 -19.11 -18.64
C ASP A 46 11.34 -17.60 -18.85
N ILE A 47 12.00 -16.78 -18.04
CA ILE A 47 12.05 -15.31 -18.23
C ILE A 47 12.71 -14.94 -19.56
N TYR A 48 13.86 -15.54 -19.89
CA TYR A 48 14.55 -15.27 -21.17
C TYR A 48 13.73 -15.75 -22.38
N LEU A 49 13.10 -16.91 -22.29
CA LEU A 49 12.21 -17.44 -23.33
C LEU A 49 10.95 -16.56 -23.49
N ARG A 50 10.39 -16.05 -22.39
CA ARG A 50 9.30 -15.06 -22.42
C ARG A 50 9.73 -13.74 -23.04
N ARG A 51 10.95 -13.24 -22.77
CA ARG A 51 11.50 -12.02 -23.41
C ARG A 51 11.73 -12.22 -24.92
N ILE A 52 12.27 -13.36 -25.33
CA ILE A 52 12.43 -13.70 -26.75
C ILE A 52 11.06 -13.84 -27.42
N GLY A 53 10.12 -14.54 -26.77
CA GLY A 53 8.73 -14.64 -27.21
C GLY A 53 8.05 -13.27 -27.32
N HIS A 54 8.25 -12.38 -26.36
CA HIS A 54 7.73 -11.02 -26.34
C HIS A 54 8.28 -10.19 -27.50
N ASN A 55 9.59 -10.21 -27.75
CA ASN A 55 10.21 -9.49 -28.86
C ASN A 55 9.72 -9.99 -30.23
N ILE A 56 9.53 -11.30 -30.39
CA ILE A 56 8.98 -11.89 -31.61
C ILE A 56 7.48 -11.54 -31.75
N GLN A 57 6.73 -11.51 -30.64
CA GLN A 57 5.30 -11.21 -30.63
C GLN A 57 4.99 -9.73 -30.90
N VAL A 58 5.82 -8.80 -30.41
CA VAL A 58 5.74 -7.35 -30.72
C VAL A 58 6.02 -7.08 -32.20
N LEU A 59 6.87 -7.89 -32.85
CA LEU A 59 7.17 -7.81 -34.28
C LEU A 59 6.07 -8.38 -35.18
N LEU A 60 5.19 -9.24 -34.65
CA LEU A 60 4.25 -10.05 -35.45
C LEU A 60 2.76 -9.78 -35.18
N PHE A 61 2.38 -9.07 -34.10
CA PHE A 61 0.97 -8.98 -33.68
C PHE A 61 0.42 -7.57 -33.44
N THR A 62 -0.87 -7.45 -33.77
CA THR A 62 -1.83 -6.43 -33.30
C THR A 62 -1.92 -6.43 -31.78
N GLN A 63 -1.99 -5.24 -31.18
CA GLN A 63 -2.17 -5.00 -29.75
C GLN A 63 -3.23 -5.89 -29.07
N TYR A 64 -3.05 -6.20 -27.78
CA TYR A 64 -4.07 -6.92 -27.01
C TYR A 64 -5.32 -6.07 -26.82
N ILE A 65 -6.48 -6.66 -27.07
CA ILE A 65 -7.80 -6.08 -26.80
C ILE A 65 -8.58 -7.08 -25.96
N ASP A 66 -9.09 -6.61 -24.83
CA ASP A 66 -9.90 -7.38 -23.92
C ASP A 66 -11.36 -7.40 -24.37
N LYS A 67 -11.75 -8.51 -25.02
CA LYS A 67 -13.12 -8.71 -25.50
C LYS A 67 -14.17 -8.80 -24.38
N THR A 68 -13.75 -9.07 -23.15
CA THR A 68 -14.65 -9.21 -21.99
C THR A 68 -14.83 -7.92 -21.20
N PHE A 69 -14.01 -6.91 -21.49
CA PHE A 69 -14.08 -5.58 -20.91
C PHE A 69 -13.61 -4.56 -21.97
N PRO A 70 -14.43 -4.33 -23.01
CA PRO A 70 -14.05 -3.55 -24.18
C PRO A 70 -13.88 -2.07 -23.85
N HIS A 71 -13.13 -1.33 -24.66
CA HIS A 71 -12.93 0.11 -24.53
C HIS A 71 -14.13 0.91 -25.08
N ASP A 72 -15.31 0.66 -24.54
CA ASP A 72 -16.55 1.35 -24.90
C ASP A 72 -17.43 1.60 -23.66
N TYR A 73 -18.57 2.25 -23.86
CA TYR A 73 -19.54 2.57 -22.82
C TYR A 73 -19.99 1.36 -21.97
N THR A 74 -19.90 0.12 -22.44
CA THR A 74 -20.35 -1.06 -21.69
C THR A 74 -19.45 -1.35 -20.48
N SER A 75 -18.16 -1.06 -20.59
CA SER A 75 -17.20 -1.17 -19.49
C SER A 75 -17.30 -0.02 -18.49
N ILE A 76 -17.85 1.11 -18.92
CA ILE A 76 -18.04 2.29 -18.07
C ILE A 76 -19.36 2.19 -17.30
N GLY A 77 -20.45 1.86 -18.00
CA GLY A 77 -21.81 1.81 -17.45
C GLY A 77 -22.51 3.16 -17.53
N THR A 78 -22.94 3.69 -16.38
CA THR A 78 -23.58 5.01 -16.28
C THR A 78 -22.61 6.01 -15.67
N TRP A 79 -22.43 7.16 -16.30
CA TRP A 79 -21.54 8.22 -15.81
C TRP A 79 -22.17 9.60 -16.06
N ASN A 80 -22.14 10.48 -15.06
CA ASN A 80 -22.76 11.82 -15.10
C ASN A 80 -24.21 11.83 -15.65
N GLY A 81 -25.01 10.83 -15.23
CA GLY A 81 -26.39 10.66 -15.69
C GLY A 81 -26.55 10.22 -17.15
N THR A 82 -25.45 10.02 -17.87
CA THR A 82 -25.43 9.53 -19.25
C THR A 82 -25.14 8.04 -19.27
N THR A 83 -25.82 7.31 -20.16
CA THR A 83 -25.64 5.86 -20.35
C THR A 83 -25.71 5.51 -21.83
N GLY A 84 -25.18 4.35 -22.18
CA GLY A 84 -25.22 3.83 -23.54
C GLY A 84 -24.26 4.53 -24.50
N PRO A 85 -24.47 4.37 -25.82
CA PRO A 85 -23.55 4.86 -26.87
C PRO A 85 -23.32 6.37 -26.91
N LYS A 86 -24.13 7.17 -26.19
CA LYS A 86 -23.89 8.61 -26.06
C LYS A 86 -22.61 8.89 -25.27
N LEU A 87 -22.23 7.97 -24.39
CA LEU A 87 -21.05 8.09 -23.55
C LEU A 87 -19.74 7.98 -24.35
N ASP A 88 -19.74 7.20 -25.45
CA ASP A 88 -18.58 7.08 -26.35
C ASP A 88 -18.19 8.39 -27.04
N LYS A 89 -19.05 9.41 -26.99
CA LYS A 89 -18.73 10.75 -27.49
C LYS A 89 -18.08 11.65 -26.43
N LEU A 90 -18.18 11.27 -25.16
CA LEU A 90 -17.71 12.06 -24.02
C LEU A 90 -16.41 11.52 -23.44
N ILE A 91 -16.08 10.26 -23.77
CA ILE A 91 -14.93 9.54 -23.23
C ILE A 91 -14.16 8.93 -24.37
N ASP A 92 -12.91 9.38 -24.51
CA ASP A 92 -11.94 8.77 -25.41
C ASP A 92 -11.18 7.68 -24.67
N TRP A 93 -10.67 6.68 -25.39
CA TRP A 93 -9.82 5.65 -24.82
C TRP A 93 -8.42 5.80 -25.37
N HIS A 94 -7.44 5.95 -24.48
CA HIS A 94 -6.03 6.09 -24.83
C HIS A 94 -5.20 4.99 -24.19
N ARG A 95 -4.07 4.65 -24.79
CA ARG A 95 -3.16 3.66 -24.22
C ARG A 95 -2.49 4.26 -22.99
N VAL A 96 -2.12 3.42 -22.03
CA VAL A 96 -1.22 3.81 -20.91
C VAL A 96 0.02 4.56 -21.42
N ALA A 97 0.57 4.14 -22.56
CA ALA A 97 1.72 4.80 -23.19
C ALA A 97 1.46 6.25 -23.59
N ASP A 98 0.22 6.60 -23.93
CA ASP A 98 -0.15 7.96 -24.34
C ASP A 98 -0.56 8.80 -23.11
N VAL A 99 -1.19 8.16 -22.14
CA VAL A 99 -1.63 8.77 -20.87
C VAL A 99 -0.42 9.18 -20.00
N CYS A 100 0.51 8.27 -19.79
CA CYS A 100 1.62 8.45 -18.87
C CYS A 100 2.82 9.20 -19.47
N ASN A 101 2.86 9.49 -20.78
CA ASN A 101 4.09 10.05 -21.39
C ASN A 101 4.10 11.56 -21.61
N ASN A 102 2.99 12.30 -21.48
CA ASN A 102 2.94 13.77 -21.64
C ASN A 102 3.82 14.37 -22.77
N GLY A 103 4.01 13.63 -23.88
CA GLY A 103 4.84 14.02 -25.03
C GLY A 103 6.36 13.73 -24.96
N ASN A 104 6.92 13.14 -23.90
CA ASN A 104 8.33 12.76 -23.82
C ASN A 104 8.55 11.26 -24.11
N LYS A 105 9.51 10.94 -24.98
CA LYS A 105 9.84 9.58 -25.44
C LYS A 105 10.62 8.74 -24.41
N SER A 106 10.37 8.89 -23.11
CA SER A 106 10.82 7.92 -22.10
C SER A 106 9.68 6.95 -21.88
N GLY A 107 9.89 5.66 -22.17
CA GLY A 107 8.82 4.66 -22.12
C GLY A 107 8.14 4.62 -20.75
N SER A 108 6.81 4.55 -20.76
CA SER A 108 6.00 4.44 -19.55
C SER A 108 6.44 3.25 -18.72
N LYS A 109 6.47 3.40 -17.41
CA LYS A 109 6.83 2.29 -16.50
C LYS A 109 5.60 1.88 -15.71
N LEU A 110 5.57 0.61 -15.31
CA LEU A 110 4.53 0.13 -14.42
C LEU A 110 4.72 0.70 -13.00
N PHE A 111 5.97 0.72 -12.53
CA PHE A 111 6.43 1.31 -11.27
C PHE A 111 7.66 2.19 -11.57
N CYS A 112 7.65 3.47 -11.22
CA CYS A 112 8.76 4.42 -11.39
C CYS A 112 9.36 4.76 -10.02
N ASP A 113 10.62 4.43 -9.77
CA ASP A 113 11.34 4.84 -8.55
C ASP A 113 10.75 4.35 -7.20
N GLY A 114 9.72 3.51 -7.22
CA GLY A 114 9.09 2.94 -6.04
C GLY A 114 7.60 2.73 -6.25
N ILE A 115 6.85 2.49 -5.18
CA ILE A 115 5.41 2.71 -5.13
C ILE A 115 5.19 3.61 -3.95
N GLU A 116 4.73 4.83 -4.19
CA GLU A 116 4.46 5.80 -3.14
C GLU A 116 2.96 6.11 -3.08
N PRO A 117 2.38 6.30 -1.88
CA PRO A 117 1.00 6.76 -1.75
C PRO A 117 0.69 8.04 -2.51
N SER A 118 1.68 8.92 -2.70
CA SER A 118 1.56 10.14 -3.50
C SER A 118 1.28 9.86 -4.98
N ASP A 119 1.50 8.65 -5.48
CA ASP A 119 1.24 8.27 -6.88
C ASP A 119 -0.27 8.25 -7.21
N ILE A 120 -1.10 8.33 -6.18
CA ILE A 120 -2.55 8.19 -6.26
C ILE A 120 -3.22 9.56 -6.27
N CYS A 121 -3.81 9.93 -7.41
CA CYS A 121 -4.65 11.12 -7.53
C CYS A 121 -6.10 10.72 -7.84
N GLN A 122 -7.04 11.27 -7.06
CA GLN A 122 -8.47 11.07 -7.29
C GLN A 122 -8.92 11.81 -8.55
N GLY A 123 -9.70 11.15 -9.41
CA GLY A 123 -10.40 11.83 -10.50
C GLY A 123 -11.88 12.01 -10.23
N GLN A 124 -12.69 11.88 -11.27
CA GLN A 124 -14.10 12.29 -11.22
C GLN A 124 -15.05 11.19 -10.70
N LEU A 125 -14.53 10.08 -10.18
CA LEU A 125 -15.31 8.98 -9.61
C LEU A 125 -15.35 9.06 -8.08
N GLY A 126 -16.44 8.60 -7.46
CA GLY A 126 -16.58 8.46 -6.01
C GLY A 126 -15.81 7.27 -5.44
N ASP A 127 -14.58 7.03 -5.90
CA ASP A 127 -13.75 5.89 -5.55
C ASP A 127 -12.65 6.22 -4.53
N CYS A 128 -12.75 7.36 -3.82
CA CYS A 128 -11.81 7.77 -2.77
C CYS A 128 -11.53 6.67 -1.74
N TRP A 129 -12.52 5.80 -1.49
CA TRP A 129 -12.42 4.62 -0.63
C TRP A 129 -11.39 3.59 -1.14
N LEU A 130 -11.31 3.39 -2.46
CA LEU A 130 -10.36 2.50 -3.11
C LEU A 130 -8.96 3.10 -3.06
N LEU A 131 -8.84 4.36 -3.46
CA LEU A 131 -7.57 5.08 -3.47
C LEU A 131 -6.92 5.14 -2.09
N SER A 132 -7.73 5.30 -1.04
CA SER A 132 -7.25 5.27 0.34
C SER A 132 -6.74 3.89 0.76
N ALA A 133 -7.40 2.82 0.31
CA ALA A 133 -6.92 1.46 0.54
C ALA A 133 -5.61 1.17 -0.22
N LEU A 134 -5.49 1.66 -1.46
CA LEU A 134 -4.26 1.58 -2.26
C LEU A 134 -3.11 2.34 -1.59
N ALA A 135 -3.37 3.54 -1.08
CA ALA A 135 -2.38 4.32 -0.34
C ALA A 135 -1.90 3.61 0.93
N CYS A 136 -2.82 2.96 1.66
CA CYS A 136 -2.45 2.13 2.81
C CYS A 136 -1.50 0.99 2.40
N LEU A 137 -1.79 0.31 1.29
CA LEU A 137 -0.97 -0.78 0.78
C LEU A 137 0.38 -0.28 0.25
N ALA A 138 0.42 0.87 -0.42
CA ALA A 138 1.63 1.50 -0.94
C ALA A 138 2.63 1.90 0.16
N ASN A 139 2.22 1.97 1.44
CA ASN A 139 3.15 2.17 2.55
C ASN A 139 3.95 0.90 2.93
N GLU A 140 3.60 -0.28 2.41
CA GLU A 140 4.38 -1.52 2.58
C GLU A 140 5.06 -1.91 1.27
N ASP A 141 6.39 -1.99 1.32
CA ASP A 141 7.22 -2.42 0.19
C ASP A 141 6.73 -3.78 -0.37
N GLY A 142 6.52 -3.84 -1.68
CA GLY A 142 6.08 -5.06 -2.36
C GLY A 142 4.57 -5.33 -2.32
N ALA A 143 3.78 -4.64 -1.49
CA ALA A 143 2.37 -5.01 -1.29
C ALA A 143 1.52 -4.87 -2.56
N ILE A 144 1.72 -3.79 -3.31
CA ILE A 144 1.04 -3.58 -4.60
C ILE A 144 1.67 -4.45 -5.69
N GLN A 145 3.00 -4.60 -5.72
CA GLN A 145 3.70 -5.45 -6.69
C GLN A 145 3.16 -6.89 -6.64
N ARG A 146 2.91 -7.41 -5.43
CA ARG A 146 2.32 -8.73 -5.21
C ARG A 146 0.92 -8.90 -5.80
N VAL A 147 0.18 -7.82 -6.04
CA VAL A 147 -1.15 -7.85 -6.68
C VAL A 147 -1.01 -8.00 -8.20
N PHE A 148 0.06 -7.49 -8.78
CA PHE A 148 0.38 -7.60 -10.21
C PHE A 148 1.12 -8.90 -10.53
N LEU A 149 0.52 -9.74 -11.37
CA LEU A 149 1.22 -10.90 -11.94
C LEU A 149 2.06 -10.53 -13.17
N THR A 150 1.73 -9.40 -13.80
CA THR A 150 2.58 -8.72 -14.79
C THR A 150 3.19 -7.51 -14.09
N ASN A 151 4.42 -7.65 -13.59
CA ASN A 151 5.13 -6.66 -12.76
C ASN A 151 6.06 -5.73 -13.58
N GLU A 152 6.20 -5.96 -14.88
CA GLU A 152 6.91 -5.07 -15.81
C GLU A 152 5.93 -4.38 -16.77
N TYR A 153 6.34 -3.24 -17.33
CA TYR A 153 5.61 -2.61 -18.43
C TYR A 153 5.51 -3.57 -19.62
N ASN A 154 4.30 -3.71 -20.17
CA ASN A 154 4.03 -4.59 -21.30
C ASN A 154 3.56 -3.81 -22.53
N ALA A 155 4.44 -3.66 -23.53
CA ALA A 155 4.15 -2.99 -24.80
C ALA A 155 3.01 -3.67 -25.61
N TYR A 156 2.79 -4.98 -25.41
CA TYR A 156 1.65 -5.69 -26.01
C TYR A 156 0.30 -5.21 -25.42
N GLY A 157 0.33 -4.55 -24.26
CA GLY A 157 -0.84 -4.00 -23.59
C GLY A 157 -1.66 -5.04 -22.84
N LYS A 158 -1.04 -6.10 -22.32
CA LYS A 158 -1.75 -7.16 -21.58
C LYS A 158 -1.23 -7.29 -20.15
N TYR A 159 -2.10 -7.02 -19.19
CA TYR A 159 -1.77 -7.08 -17.77
C TYR A 159 -2.62 -8.12 -17.06
N LYS A 160 -2.01 -8.77 -16.06
CA LYS A 160 -2.69 -9.73 -15.19
C LYS A 160 -2.55 -9.26 -13.75
N VAL A 161 -3.67 -9.23 -13.05
CA VAL A 161 -3.81 -8.80 -11.67
C VAL A 161 -4.50 -9.92 -10.90
N ARG A 162 -4.04 -10.28 -9.72
CA ARG A 162 -4.76 -11.23 -8.85
C ARG A 162 -5.61 -10.47 -7.84
N LEU A 163 -6.87 -10.87 -7.71
CA LEU A 163 -7.80 -10.30 -6.75
C LEU A 163 -8.47 -11.42 -5.96
N TRP A 164 -8.66 -11.21 -4.68
CA TRP A 164 -9.35 -12.14 -3.80
C TRP A 164 -10.86 -12.02 -3.98
N ASP A 165 -11.49 -13.14 -4.29
CA ASP A 165 -12.93 -13.29 -4.35
C ASP A 165 -13.45 -13.80 -3.00
N ALA A 166 -13.96 -12.87 -2.19
CA ALA A 166 -14.46 -13.18 -0.85
C ALA A 166 -15.67 -14.13 -0.87
N LEU A 167 -16.50 -14.13 -1.92
CA LEU A 167 -17.64 -15.06 -2.02
C LEU A 167 -17.15 -16.50 -2.19
N ASN A 168 -16.20 -16.67 -3.10
CA ASN A 168 -15.67 -17.98 -3.47
C ASN A 168 -14.45 -18.40 -2.64
N SER A 169 -13.96 -17.53 -1.76
CA SER A 169 -12.76 -17.74 -0.94
C SER A 169 -11.56 -18.21 -1.78
N SER A 170 -11.31 -17.55 -2.92
CA SER A 170 -10.23 -17.93 -3.83
C SER A 170 -9.65 -16.72 -4.56
N TRP A 171 -8.38 -16.84 -4.94
CA TRP A 171 -7.71 -15.87 -5.80
C TRP A 171 -8.19 -16.03 -7.25
N ARG A 172 -8.59 -14.92 -7.87
CA ARG A 172 -8.98 -14.84 -9.27
C ARG A 172 -7.98 -13.98 -10.03
N VAL A 173 -7.56 -14.48 -11.19
CA VAL A 173 -6.68 -13.73 -12.09
C VAL A 173 -7.52 -12.94 -13.07
N ILE A 174 -7.44 -11.62 -12.98
CA ILE A 174 -8.09 -10.67 -13.86
C ILE A 174 -7.09 -10.23 -14.92
N THR A 175 -7.41 -10.51 -16.17
CA THR A 175 -6.61 -10.06 -17.32
C THR A 175 -7.28 -8.82 -17.90
N ILE A 176 -6.52 -7.76 -18.15
CA ILE A 176 -7.01 -6.51 -18.76
C ILE A 176 -6.09 -6.09 -19.90
N ASP A 177 -6.63 -5.28 -20.81
CA ASP A 177 -5.81 -4.45 -21.69
C ASP A 177 -5.49 -3.08 -21.05
N ASP A 178 -4.64 -2.28 -21.71
CA ASP A 178 -4.11 -1.00 -21.23
C ASP A 178 -4.75 0.23 -21.88
N TRP A 179 -5.97 0.09 -22.42
CA TRP A 179 -6.79 1.23 -22.84
C TRP A 179 -7.44 1.88 -21.61
N ILE A 180 -7.25 3.18 -21.41
CA ILE A 180 -7.69 3.92 -20.24
C ILE A 180 -8.70 5.00 -20.67
N PRO A 181 -9.85 5.13 -19.99
CA PRO A 181 -10.86 6.14 -20.30
C PRO A 181 -10.35 7.54 -19.93
N CYS A 182 -10.39 8.44 -20.90
CA CYS A 182 -9.87 9.81 -20.84
C CYS A 182 -10.94 10.83 -21.26
N GLU A 183 -10.73 12.08 -20.86
CA GLU A 183 -11.58 13.21 -21.25
C GLU A 183 -11.57 13.41 -22.78
N GLU A 184 -12.71 13.80 -23.36
CA GLU A 184 -12.84 14.06 -24.80
C GLU A 184 -11.73 15.02 -25.31
N GLY A 185 -10.98 14.58 -26.33
CA GLY A 185 -9.90 15.34 -26.96
C GLY A 185 -8.62 15.44 -26.12
N SER A 186 -8.46 14.62 -25.09
CA SER A 186 -7.38 14.69 -24.12
C SER A 186 -6.87 13.30 -23.71
N THR A 187 -5.60 13.19 -23.32
CA THR A 187 -5.02 11.97 -22.73
C THR A 187 -5.14 11.93 -21.21
N LYS A 188 -5.92 12.85 -20.62
CA LYS A 188 -6.14 12.91 -19.17
C LYS A 188 -7.17 11.86 -18.74
N PRO A 189 -6.85 10.96 -17.81
CA PRO A 189 -7.79 9.98 -17.29
C PRO A 189 -9.00 10.63 -16.61
N VAL A 190 -10.18 10.05 -16.82
CA VAL A 190 -11.45 10.51 -16.22
C VAL A 190 -11.55 10.09 -14.75
N PHE A 191 -11.17 8.84 -14.45
CA PHE A 191 -11.26 8.22 -13.13
C PHE A 191 -9.93 8.38 -12.39
N ALA A 192 -9.30 7.34 -11.86
CA ALA A 192 -8.00 7.49 -11.20
C ALA A 192 -6.98 8.19 -12.12
N LYS A 193 -6.20 9.10 -11.53
CA LYS A 193 -5.14 9.84 -12.21
C LYS A 193 -3.79 9.37 -11.68
N PRO A 194 -2.82 9.08 -12.55
CA PRO A 194 -1.46 8.84 -12.10
C PRO A 194 -0.86 10.15 -11.63
N ASN A 195 -0.19 10.17 -10.48
CA ASN A 195 0.82 11.19 -10.23
C ASN A 195 2.10 10.72 -10.93
N SER A 196 2.64 11.52 -11.85
CA SER A 196 3.78 11.16 -12.72
C SER A 196 3.49 10.07 -13.79
N ASP A 197 4.53 9.43 -14.32
CA ASP A 197 4.49 8.52 -15.48
C ASP A 197 4.17 7.05 -15.07
N GLU A 198 3.53 6.85 -13.91
CA GLU A 198 3.23 5.53 -13.35
C GLU A 198 1.88 4.97 -13.77
N ALA A 199 1.86 3.72 -14.22
CA ALA A 199 0.64 3.11 -14.75
C ALA A 199 -0.14 2.25 -13.75
N TRP A 200 0.44 1.88 -12.60
CA TRP A 200 -0.14 0.85 -11.74
C TRP A 200 -1.50 1.25 -11.15
N VAL A 201 -1.69 2.51 -10.76
CA VAL A 201 -2.95 2.99 -10.15
C VAL A 201 -4.12 2.81 -11.12
N ILE A 202 -3.98 3.33 -12.34
CA ILE A 202 -5.01 3.30 -13.37
C ILE A 202 -5.28 1.88 -13.90
N LEU A 203 -4.25 1.04 -13.98
CA LEU A 203 -4.41 -0.37 -14.35
C LEU A 203 -5.11 -1.19 -13.26
N LEU A 204 -4.81 -0.92 -11.99
CA LEU A 204 -5.42 -1.63 -10.86
C LEU A 204 -6.88 -1.20 -10.67
N GLU A 205 -7.20 0.08 -10.80
CA GLU A 205 -8.58 0.59 -10.84
C GLU A 205 -9.37 -0.12 -11.94
N LYS A 206 -8.82 -0.20 -13.16
CA LYS A 206 -9.45 -0.91 -14.28
C LYS A 206 -9.69 -2.39 -13.98
N ALA A 207 -8.71 -3.07 -13.39
CA ALA A 207 -8.87 -4.48 -13.00
C ALA A 207 -10.01 -4.68 -11.99
N LEU A 208 -10.14 -3.77 -11.03
CA LEU A 208 -11.23 -3.76 -10.04
C LEU A 208 -12.59 -3.42 -10.67
N ALA A 209 -12.64 -2.46 -11.60
CA ALA A 209 -13.83 -2.15 -12.37
C ALA A 209 -14.30 -3.39 -13.14
N LYS A 210 -13.39 -4.08 -13.83
CA LYS A 210 -13.69 -5.34 -14.50
C LYS A 210 -14.17 -6.42 -13.53
N PHE A 211 -13.54 -6.53 -12.36
CA PHE A 211 -13.94 -7.49 -11.33
C PHE A 211 -15.36 -7.25 -10.80
N LYS A 212 -15.75 -5.97 -10.64
CA LYS A 212 -17.11 -5.56 -10.25
C LYS A 212 -18.12 -5.60 -11.41
N GLY A 213 -17.63 -5.58 -12.65
CA GLY A 213 -18.45 -5.58 -13.88
C GLY A 213 -18.76 -4.19 -14.44
N GLY A 214 -17.96 -3.17 -14.13
CA GLY A 214 -18.04 -1.82 -14.70
C GLY A 214 -17.43 -0.75 -13.80
N TYR A 215 -16.94 0.36 -14.37
CA TYR A 215 -16.41 1.50 -13.60
C TYR A 215 -17.50 2.14 -12.71
N ASN A 216 -18.72 2.29 -13.21
CA ASN A 216 -19.83 2.85 -12.43
C ASN A 216 -20.17 2.06 -11.16
N ARG A 217 -19.71 0.81 -11.04
CA ARG A 217 -19.91 -0.05 -9.86
C ARG A 217 -18.82 0.13 -8.81
N LEU A 218 -17.81 0.97 -9.07
CA LEU A 218 -16.83 1.39 -8.08
C LEU A 218 -17.30 2.62 -7.28
N ASP A 219 -18.37 3.28 -7.71
CA ASP A 219 -18.95 4.40 -6.97
C ASP A 219 -19.56 3.94 -5.62
N GLY A 220 -19.19 4.60 -4.52
CA GLY A 220 -19.74 4.34 -3.19
C GLY A 220 -19.35 3.00 -2.54
N GLY A 221 -18.15 2.48 -2.83
CA GLY A 221 -17.63 1.25 -2.22
C GLY A 221 -17.06 1.42 -0.81
N SER A 222 -16.33 0.40 -0.33
CA SER A 222 -15.83 0.31 1.05
C SER A 222 -14.32 0.04 1.08
N PRO A 223 -13.53 0.82 1.85
CA PRO A 223 -12.08 0.59 1.95
C PRO A 223 -11.74 -0.81 2.50
N LEU A 224 -12.55 -1.33 3.44
CA LEU A 224 -12.40 -2.72 3.91
C LEU A 224 -12.47 -3.73 2.76
N TRP A 225 -13.40 -3.53 1.83
CA TRP A 225 -13.56 -4.44 0.70
C TRP A 225 -12.37 -4.36 -0.23
N ALA A 226 -11.84 -3.15 -0.52
CA ALA A 226 -10.61 -3.01 -1.29
C ALA A 226 -9.44 -3.73 -0.60
N LEU A 227 -9.21 -3.49 0.70
CA LEU A 227 -8.15 -4.14 1.45
C LEU A 227 -8.26 -5.66 1.40
N ASN A 228 -9.45 -6.21 1.65
CA ASN A 228 -9.67 -7.66 1.56
C ASN A 228 -9.51 -8.20 0.13
N CYS A 229 -9.98 -7.48 -0.88
CA CYS A 229 -9.87 -7.91 -2.27
C CYS A 229 -8.40 -7.92 -2.75
N LEU A 230 -7.57 -7.01 -2.25
CA LEU A 230 -6.17 -6.91 -2.64
C LEU A 230 -5.26 -7.86 -1.86
N THR A 231 -5.62 -8.21 -0.63
CA THR A 231 -4.76 -9.00 0.28
C THR A 231 -5.26 -10.42 0.54
N GLY A 232 -6.57 -10.67 0.43
CA GLY A 232 -7.21 -11.89 0.91
C GLY A 232 -7.23 -12.04 2.43
N ASP A 233 -6.77 -11.03 3.17
CA ASP A 233 -6.64 -11.07 4.62
C ASP A 233 -7.95 -10.70 5.34
N PHE A 234 -8.02 -11.02 6.62
CA PHE A 234 -9.19 -10.73 7.45
C PHE A 234 -9.31 -9.23 7.72
N VAL A 235 -10.50 -8.67 7.51
CA VAL A 235 -10.77 -7.23 7.70
C VAL A 235 -11.93 -6.97 8.64
N PHE A 236 -11.82 -5.92 9.43
CA PHE A 236 -12.89 -5.44 10.32
C PHE A 236 -12.81 -3.92 10.52
N LYS A 237 -13.89 -3.34 11.03
CA LYS A 237 -14.08 -1.90 11.19
C LYS A 237 -14.35 -1.55 12.64
N TYR A 238 -13.83 -0.41 13.08
CA TYR A 238 -14.27 0.29 14.27
C TYR A 238 -14.96 1.60 13.88
N GLN A 239 -16.12 1.88 14.46
CA GLN A 239 -16.87 3.13 14.28
C GLN A 239 -17.05 3.83 15.61
N LEU A 240 -16.78 5.13 15.65
CA LEU A 240 -17.00 5.96 16.84
C LEU A 240 -18.50 6.24 17.00
N LYS A 241 -19.05 5.90 18.16
CA LYS A 241 -20.41 6.22 18.57
C LYS A 241 -20.48 7.59 19.24
N ASP A 242 -21.70 8.13 19.36
CA ASP A 242 -21.96 9.42 20.00
C ASP A 242 -21.61 9.45 21.50
N ASP A 243 -21.61 8.28 22.15
CA ASP A 243 -21.19 8.10 23.54
C ASP A 243 -19.66 8.06 23.74
N GLY A 244 -18.90 8.17 22.64
CA GLY A 244 -17.44 8.12 22.62
C GLY A 244 -16.86 6.69 22.59
N ALA A 245 -17.68 5.65 22.55
CA ALA A 245 -17.22 4.28 22.42
C ALA A 245 -16.95 3.90 20.95
N TRP A 246 -15.95 3.05 20.74
CA TRP A 246 -15.63 2.49 19.44
C TRP A 246 -16.29 1.12 19.27
N HIS A 247 -17.24 1.02 18.35
CA HIS A 247 -17.98 -0.20 18.05
C HIS A 247 -17.35 -0.99 16.91
N ARG A 248 -17.16 -2.30 17.10
CA ARG A 248 -16.61 -3.18 16.06
C ARG A 248 -17.69 -3.72 15.15
N SER A 249 -17.40 -3.76 13.86
CA SER A 249 -18.15 -4.52 12.87
C SER A 249 -17.22 -5.29 11.95
N ASP A 250 -17.57 -6.55 11.67
CA ASP A 250 -16.81 -7.40 10.76
C ASP A 250 -17.42 -7.34 9.35
N MET A 251 -16.56 -7.39 8.33
CA MET A 251 -17.02 -7.40 6.94
C MET A 251 -17.62 -8.77 6.59
N VAL A 252 -18.81 -8.75 6.02
CA VAL A 252 -19.49 -9.95 5.50
C VAL A 252 -19.83 -9.72 4.04
N VAL A 253 -19.40 -10.62 3.17
CA VAL A 253 -19.72 -10.57 1.75
C VAL A 253 -20.79 -11.60 1.43
N ARG A 254 -21.82 -11.19 0.69
CA ARG A 254 -22.92 -12.06 0.23
C ARG A 254 -23.27 -11.74 -1.22
N GLU A 255 -23.91 -12.67 -1.91
CA GLU A 255 -24.54 -12.34 -3.19
C GLU A 255 -25.67 -11.33 -2.95
N LYS A 256 -25.76 -10.36 -3.85
CA LYS A 256 -26.78 -9.32 -3.78
C LYS A 256 -28.13 -9.90 -4.18
N GLU A 257 -29.12 -9.81 -3.29
CA GLU A 257 -30.48 -10.24 -3.60
C GLU A 257 -31.07 -9.42 -4.76
N GLY A 258 -31.54 -10.10 -5.80
CA GLY A 258 -32.06 -9.45 -7.02
C GLY A 258 -30.98 -8.83 -7.93
N GLY A 259 -29.70 -9.02 -7.63
CA GLY A 259 -28.58 -8.62 -8.48
C GLY A 259 -28.30 -9.63 -9.60
N GLN A 260 -27.33 -9.32 -10.45
CA GLN A 260 -26.82 -10.30 -11.42
C GLN A 260 -26.04 -11.43 -10.70
N PRO A 261 -25.99 -12.65 -11.26
CA PRO A 261 -25.20 -13.74 -10.69
C PRO A 261 -23.73 -13.31 -10.46
N GLY A 262 -23.23 -13.51 -9.24
CA GLY A 262 -21.90 -13.08 -8.83
C GLY A 262 -21.77 -11.60 -8.44
N GLU A 263 -22.85 -10.82 -8.48
CA GLU A 263 -22.87 -9.46 -7.94
C GLU A 263 -22.82 -9.50 -6.41
N ILE A 264 -21.87 -8.80 -5.83
CA ILE A 264 -21.58 -8.88 -4.39
C ILE A 264 -22.19 -7.71 -3.62
N SER A 265 -22.74 -8.01 -2.46
CA SER A 265 -23.14 -7.06 -1.42
C SER A 265 -22.16 -7.17 -0.25
N VAL A 266 -21.60 -6.03 0.15
CA VAL A 266 -20.70 -5.91 1.30
C VAL A 266 -21.52 -5.37 2.47
N LEU A 267 -21.61 -6.15 3.54
CA LEU A 267 -22.33 -5.83 4.75
C LEU A 267 -21.36 -5.72 5.91
N LEU A 268 -21.73 -4.92 6.92
CA LEU A 268 -21.01 -4.85 8.19
C LEU A 268 -21.89 -5.50 9.26
N ARG A 269 -21.38 -6.54 9.89
CA ARG A 269 -22.04 -7.20 11.03
C ARG A 269 -21.42 -6.66 12.31
N GLY A 270 -22.19 -5.89 13.08
CA GLY A 270 -21.80 -5.47 14.42
C GLY A 270 -21.58 -6.68 15.33
N ASP A 271 -20.54 -6.64 16.15
CA ASP A 271 -20.24 -7.67 17.14
C ASP A 271 -20.72 -7.19 18.53
N PRO A 272 -21.82 -7.75 19.08
CA PRO A 272 -22.38 -7.27 20.34
C PRO A 272 -21.38 -7.37 21.50
N GLY A 273 -21.28 -6.31 22.31
CA GLY A 273 -20.40 -6.29 23.50
C GLY A 273 -18.92 -6.03 23.20
N THR A 274 -18.57 -5.66 21.97
CA THR A 274 -17.19 -5.32 21.57
C THR A 274 -16.87 -3.82 21.63
N ASP A 275 -17.78 -3.02 22.17
CA ASP A 275 -17.56 -1.60 22.37
C ASP A 275 -16.30 -1.37 23.21
N ARG A 276 -15.43 -0.51 22.71
CA ARG A 276 -14.16 -0.17 23.36
C ARG A 276 -14.19 1.29 23.81
N THR A 277 -13.69 1.54 25.01
CA THR A 277 -13.33 2.89 25.43
C THR A 277 -12.21 3.42 24.53
N PRO A 278 -11.99 4.74 24.45
CA PRO A 278 -10.89 5.31 23.67
C PRO A 278 -9.52 4.68 24.00
N ASP A 279 -9.22 4.49 25.29
CA ASP A 279 -7.98 3.84 25.72
C ASP A 279 -7.86 2.39 25.23
N ALA A 280 -8.94 1.60 25.36
CA ALA A 280 -8.95 0.22 24.90
C ALA A 280 -8.82 0.13 23.38
N PHE A 281 -9.45 1.04 22.65
CA PHE A 281 -9.31 1.18 21.21
C PHE A 281 -7.85 1.52 20.83
N PHE A 282 -7.21 2.46 21.52
CA PHE A 282 -5.82 2.82 21.24
C PHE A 282 -4.84 1.68 21.50
N GLN A 283 -5.04 0.89 22.56
CA GLN A 283 -4.21 -0.30 22.81
C GLN A 283 -4.39 -1.35 21.70
N LEU A 284 -5.61 -1.53 21.19
CA LEU A 284 -5.88 -2.39 20.05
C LEU A 284 -5.18 -1.86 18.79
N LEU A 285 -5.33 -0.57 18.48
CA LEU A 285 -4.64 0.07 17.35
C LEU A 285 -3.12 -0.15 17.44
N LEU A 286 -2.53 0.11 18.60
CA LEU A 286 -1.11 -0.10 18.85
C LEU A 286 -0.69 -1.56 18.61
N ALA A 287 -1.50 -2.53 19.05
CA ALA A 287 -1.23 -3.94 18.81
C ALA A 287 -1.26 -4.31 17.32
N HIS A 288 -2.19 -3.73 16.55
CA HIS A 288 -2.31 -3.96 15.11
C HIS A 288 -1.19 -3.32 14.30
N ILE A 289 -0.82 -2.07 14.63
CA ILE A 289 0.34 -1.40 14.02
C ILE A 289 1.62 -2.20 14.28
N ARG A 290 1.84 -2.69 15.50
CA ARG A 290 3.00 -3.54 15.83
C ARG A 290 3.02 -4.88 15.09
N ARG A 291 1.86 -5.37 14.66
CA ARG A 291 1.72 -6.61 13.88
C ARG A 291 1.86 -6.38 12.38
N GLY A 292 2.04 -5.13 11.93
CA GLY A 292 2.08 -4.79 10.50
C GLY A 292 0.71 -4.93 9.83
N SER A 293 -0.39 -4.78 10.57
CA SER A 293 -1.72 -4.70 9.94
C SER A 293 -1.83 -3.41 9.12
N PHE A 294 -2.51 -3.45 7.97
CA PHE A 294 -2.90 -2.21 7.30
C PHE A 294 -4.05 -1.58 8.05
N VAL A 295 -3.96 -0.28 8.31
CA VAL A 295 -4.97 0.46 9.04
C VAL A 295 -5.29 1.76 8.30
N ALA A 296 -6.57 1.97 7.97
CA ALA A 296 -7.06 3.18 7.35
C ALA A 296 -8.03 3.89 8.32
N ALA A 297 -8.03 5.22 8.32
CA ALA A 297 -9.00 6.02 9.08
C ALA A 297 -9.79 6.93 8.12
N SER A 298 -11.08 7.10 8.38
CA SER A 298 -11.95 7.96 7.58
C SER A 298 -12.55 9.05 8.43
N THR A 299 -12.60 10.26 7.87
CA THR A 299 -13.32 11.39 8.46
C THR A 299 -14.83 11.20 8.34
N GLY A 300 -15.59 11.72 9.30
CA GLY A 300 -17.05 11.59 9.30
C GLY A 300 -17.74 12.81 8.70
N GLY A 301 -18.63 12.59 7.73
CA GLY A 301 -19.40 13.65 7.08
C GLY A 301 -18.54 14.60 6.21
N GLY A 302 -19.20 15.54 5.54
CA GLY A 302 -18.56 16.51 4.64
C GLY A 302 -18.26 15.97 3.24
N ASN A 303 -17.51 16.75 2.46
CA ASN A 303 -16.99 16.35 1.16
C ASN A 303 -15.48 16.64 1.08
N ASP A 304 -14.81 16.00 0.13
CA ASP A 304 -13.36 16.09 -0.11
C ASP A 304 -12.87 17.49 -0.54
N THR A 305 -13.79 18.44 -0.75
CA THR A 305 -13.46 19.85 -1.00
C THR A 305 -13.33 20.69 0.27
N GLN A 306 -13.76 20.16 1.43
CA GLN A 306 -13.69 20.85 2.72
C GLN A 306 -12.44 20.44 3.48
N ASN A 307 -11.69 21.42 3.96
CA ASN A 307 -10.52 21.22 4.82
C ASN A 307 -10.71 22.01 6.13
N VAL A 308 -10.59 21.32 7.27
CA VAL A 308 -10.65 21.91 8.61
C VAL A 308 -9.37 21.58 9.35
N ASN A 309 -8.59 22.60 9.71
CA ASN A 309 -7.30 22.46 10.42
C ASN A 309 -6.31 21.50 9.72
N GLY A 310 -6.31 21.50 8.38
CA GLY A 310 -5.48 20.59 7.59
C GLY A 310 -6.15 19.27 7.25
N ILE A 311 -7.23 18.89 7.94
CA ILE A 311 -7.95 17.63 7.71
C ILE A 311 -9.03 17.82 6.64
N VAL A 312 -8.85 17.14 5.51
CA VAL A 312 -9.85 16.97 4.46
C VAL A 312 -11.00 16.08 4.97
N LEU A 313 -12.24 16.58 4.86
CA LEU A 313 -13.47 15.87 5.24
C LEU A 313 -13.94 14.91 4.14
N GLY A 314 -14.79 13.93 4.48
CA GLY A 314 -15.22 12.89 3.53
C GLY A 314 -14.08 12.04 2.95
N HIS A 315 -12.89 12.11 3.54
CA HIS A 315 -11.64 11.54 3.02
C HIS A 315 -11.05 10.50 3.96
N ALA A 316 -10.23 9.60 3.41
CA ALA A 316 -9.55 8.56 4.16
C ALA A 316 -8.02 8.70 4.12
N TYR A 317 -7.41 8.27 5.22
CA TYR A 317 -6.01 8.46 5.57
C TYR A 317 -5.43 7.12 6.01
N SER A 318 -4.15 6.89 5.77
CA SER A 318 -3.46 5.73 6.31
C SER A 318 -3.02 6.02 7.75
N ILE A 319 -3.27 5.11 8.70
CA ILE A 319 -2.59 5.14 9.99
C ILE A 319 -1.28 4.37 9.83
N VAL A 320 -0.17 5.11 9.83
CA VAL A 320 1.16 4.57 9.56
C VAL A 320 1.96 4.29 10.83
N ASP A 321 1.58 4.89 11.96
CA ASP A 321 2.18 4.56 13.26
C ASP A 321 1.26 4.91 14.44
N ALA A 322 1.51 4.30 15.59
CA ALA A 322 0.88 4.66 16.87
C ALA A 322 1.89 4.46 18.01
N ARG A 323 1.94 5.42 18.94
CA ARG A 323 2.90 5.43 20.05
C ARG A 323 2.29 6.00 21.32
N MET A 324 2.55 5.32 22.43
CA MET A 324 2.28 5.83 23.78
C MET A 324 3.59 6.25 24.40
N VAL A 325 3.79 7.55 24.64
CA VAL A 325 5.00 8.09 25.26
C VAL A 325 4.60 9.05 26.36
N ASP A 326 5.12 8.82 27.57
CA ASP A 326 4.82 9.62 28.77
C ASP A 326 3.31 9.83 29.00
N ARG A 327 2.52 8.76 28.82
CA ARG A 327 1.05 8.73 28.90
C ARG A 327 0.31 9.50 27.80
N VAL A 328 1.02 10.12 26.86
CA VAL A 328 0.42 10.73 25.67
C VAL A 328 0.24 9.67 24.60
N GLN A 329 -0.99 9.54 24.10
CA GLN A 329 -1.39 8.61 23.04
C GLN A 329 -1.39 9.34 21.70
N LEU A 330 -0.37 9.06 20.88
CA LEU A 330 -0.16 9.72 19.59
C LEU A 330 -0.36 8.72 18.44
N ILE A 331 -1.04 9.20 17.40
CA ILE A 331 -1.31 8.47 16.16
C ILE A 331 -0.64 9.25 15.03
N ARG A 332 0.09 8.55 14.17
CA ARG A 332 0.68 9.11 12.95
C ARG A 332 -0.16 8.71 11.76
N LEU A 333 -0.66 9.70 11.03
CA LEU A 333 -1.46 9.51 9.82
C LEU A 333 -0.69 9.98 8.60
N ARG A 334 -1.10 9.49 7.43
CA ARG A 334 -0.65 9.97 6.12
C ARG A 334 -1.85 10.26 5.24
N ASN A 335 -1.92 11.48 4.71
CA ASN A 335 -2.84 11.84 3.64
C ASN A 335 -2.36 11.22 2.32
N PRO A 336 -3.17 10.43 1.61
CA PRO A 336 -2.79 9.86 0.31
C PRO A 336 -2.39 10.92 -0.72
N TRP A 337 -2.93 12.14 -0.64
CA TRP A 337 -2.56 13.22 -1.57
C TRP A 337 -1.14 13.76 -1.35
N GLY A 338 -0.45 13.35 -0.28
CA GLY A 338 0.91 13.81 0.03
C GLY A 338 0.99 15.31 0.38
N THR A 339 -0.14 15.94 0.68
CA THR A 339 -0.26 17.32 1.14
C THR A 339 -1.48 17.46 2.06
N PHE A 340 -1.71 18.65 2.62
CA PHE A 340 -2.74 18.94 3.63
C PHE A 340 -2.52 18.15 4.92
N GLU A 341 -1.61 18.66 5.73
CA GLU A 341 -1.29 18.12 7.05
C GLU A 341 -2.05 18.84 8.16
N TRP A 342 -2.32 18.09 9.24
CA TRP A 342 -2.86 18.62 10.49
C TRP A 342 -2.10 19.85 10.98
N THR A 343 -2.82 20.89 11.41
CA THR A 343 -2.21 22.14 11.89
C THR A 343 -2.35 22.37 13.40
N GLY A 344 -2.97 21.44 14.12
CA GLY A 344 -3.17 21.56 15.57
C GLY A 344 -2.02 20.98 16.41
N ALA A 345 -2.34 20.56 17.63
CA ALA A 345 -1.36 20.01 18.57
C ALA A 345 -0.62 18.81 17.98
N TRP A 346 0.70 18.77 18.16
CA TRP A 346 1.59 17.74 17.59
C TRP A 346 1.74 17.72 16.06
N SER A 347 1.21 18.72 15.35
CA SER A 347 1.61 18.97 13.95
C SER A 347 3.13 19.24 13.83
N ASP A 348 3.67 19.18 12.62
CA ASP A 348 5.12 19.23 12.39
C ASP A 348 5.83 20.44 13.01
N ASN A 349 5.17 21.59 13.00
CA ASN A 349 5.69 22.85 13.54
C ASN A 349 5.14 23.20 14.93
N ALA A 350 4.42 22.28 15.56
CA ALA A 350 3.70 22.54 16.80
C ALA A 350 4.65 22.77 18.00
N PRO A 351 4.32 23.67 18.93
CA PRO A 351 5.17 23.98 20.09
C PRO A 351 5.33 22.79 21.05
N GLU A 352 4.40 21.82 21.04
CA GLU A 352 4.39 20.64 21.92
C GLU A 352 5.68 19.83 21.81
N TRP A 353 6.29 19.76 20.62
CA TRP A 353 7.56 19.06 20.40
C TRP A 353 8.70 19.66 21.21
N LYS A 354 8.79 21.01 21.25
CA LYS A 354 9.81 21.73 22.02
C LYS A 354 9.54 21.65 23.52
N LEU A 355 8.26 21.69 23.92
CA LEU A 355 7.85 21.58 25.32
C LEU A 355 8.05 20.16 25.88
N ASN A 356 8.05 19.12 25.02
CA ASN A 356 8.15 17.72 25.41
C ASN A 356 9.33 17.00 24.72
N PRO A 357 10.59 17.34 25.06
CA PRO A 357 11.78 16.82 24.38
C PRO A 357 11.95 15.29 24.49
N LYS A 358 11.41 14.68 25.56
CA LYS A 358 11.39 13.20 25.70
C LYS A 358 10.53 12.54 24.62
N ILE A 359 9.35 13.10 24.34
CA ILE A 359 8.42 12.61 23.33
C ILE A 359 9.01 12.86 21.94
N ALA A 360 9.52 14.07 21.69
CA ALA A 360 10.15 14.41 20.41
C ALA A 360 11.34 13.50 20.06
N ARG A 361 12.18 13.16 21.06
CA ARG A 361 13.27 12.18 20.87
C ARG A 361 12.76 10.77 20.60
N ALA A 362 11.76 10.31 21.36
CA ALA A 362 11.20 8.96 21.20
C ALA A 362 10.54 8.75 19.83
N LEU A 363 9.99 9.82 19.24
CA LEU A 363 9.32 9.79 17.94
C LEU A 363 10.21 10.26 16.78
N GLY A 364 11.48 10.57 17.04
CA GLY A 364 12.44 10.96 16.00
C GLY A 364 12.16 12.33 15.37
N HIS A 365 11.43 13.22 16.05
CA HIS A 365 11.09 14.57 15.57
C HIS A 365 12.26 15.57 15.70
N THR A 366 13.33 15.21 16.43
CA THR A 366 14.48 16.11 16.67
C THR A 366 15.64 15.86 15.71
N THR A 367 16.22 16.95 15.19
CA THR A 367 17.44 17.00 14.35
C THR A 367 18.74 17.19 15.14
N GLU A 368 18.74 16.97 16.45
CA GLU A 368 19.97 17.08 17.24
C GLU A 368 20.83 15.83 17.06
N THR A 369 21.76 15.91 16.12
CA THR A 369 22.99 15.11 16.14
C THR A 369 23.72 15.49 17.42
N THR A 370 23.61 14.66 18.47
CA THR A 370 24.38 14.84 19.69
C THR A 370 25.86 14.60 19.36
N ALA A 371 26.56 15.65 18.96
CA ALA A 371 28.00 15.69 19.01
C ALA A 371 28.39 15.56 20.49
N TYR A 372 28.89 14.39 20.88
CA TYR A 372 29.57 14.24 22.15
C TYR A 372 30.80 15.15 22.12
N VAL A 373 30.71 16.32 22.74
CA VAL A 373 31.90 17.06 23.16
C VAL A 373 32.51 16.24 24.29
N THR A 374 33.48 15.41 23.92
CA THR A 374 34.46 14.89 24.87
C THR A 374 35.25 16.09 25.38
N ALA A 375 34.91 16.55 26.58
CA ALA A 375 35.78 17.44 27.33
C ALA A 375 37.06 16.65 27.65
N SER A 376 38.10 16.89 26.87
CA SER A 376 39.45 16.44 27.17
C SER A 376 40.46 17.46 26.62
N ALA A 377 41.53 17.67 27.40
CA ALA A 377 42.66 18.59 27.26
C ALA A 377 42.40 20.02 27.76
N SER A 378 42.88 20.42 28.94
CA SER A 378 44.29 20.67 29.32
C SER A 378 44.94 21.82 28.53
N GLY A 379 45.16 22.94 29.23
CA GLY A 379 46.39 23.71 29.15
C GLY A 379 46.61 24.66 27.97
N ALA A 380 47.04 25.87 28.34
CA ALA A 380 47.79 26.86 27.56
C ALA A 380 47.00 27.84 26.66
N GLY A 381 46.76 29.03 27.24
CA GLY A 381 47.29 30.33 26.79
C GLY A 381 47.18 30.74 25.31
N GLY A 382 46.58 31.90 25.06
CA GLY A 382 46.77 32.63 23.80
C GLY A 382 45.63 33.58 23.44
N GLU A 383 45.79 34.83 23.89
CA GLU A 383 45.38 36.11 23.28
C GLU A 383 44.19 36.23 22.30
N VAL A 384 43.34 37.18 22.65
CA VAL A 384 42.25 37.79 21.88
C VAL A 384 42.83 38.79 20.88
N ILE A 385 42.68 38.57 19.57
CA ILE A 385 42.69 39.64 18.55
C ILE A 385 41.66 39.33 17.47
N ALA A 386 40.60 40.13 17.42
CA ALA A 386 39.79 40.30 16.21
C ALA A 386 40.50 41.28 15.25
N PRO A 387 40.31 41.16 13.93
CA PRO A 387 39.54 42.23 13.30
C PRO A 387 38.58 41.80 12.18
N HIS A 388 37.67 42.75 11.95
CA HIS A 388 36.60 42.89 10.97
C HIS A 388 37.10 43.00 9.49
N PRO A 389 36.20 43.16 8.50
CA PRO A 389 36.19 42.41 7.25
C PRO A 389 36.84 43.18 6.08
N SER A 390 37.23 42.47 5.03
CA SER A 390 37.22 43.07 3.69
C SER A 390 37.08 42.04 2.58
N SER A 391 36.26 42.44 1.63
CA SER A 391 35.96 41.87 0.31
C SER A 391 37.19 41.55 -0.53
N ALA A 392 37.17 40.42 -1.23
CA ALA A 392 37.71 40.34 -2.60
C ALA A 392 37.15 39.11 -3.34
N SER A 393 36.65 39.41 -4.52
CA SER A 393 36.28 38.53 -5.62
C SER A 393 37.41 37.58 -6.05
N GLY A 394 37.06 36.32 -6.32
CA GLY A 394 37.93 35.36 -7.01
C GLY A 394 37.14 34.20 -7.57
N LYS A 395 36.85 34.24 -8.88
CA LYS A 395 36.40 33.06 -9.65
C LYS A 395 37.59 32.11 -9.81
N ALA A 396 37.44 30.86 -9.41
CA ALA A 396 38.30 29.77 -9.86
C ALA A 396 37.49 28.48 -10.00
N ASN A 397 37.52 27.94 -11.21
CA ASN A 397 37.05 26.61 -11.60
C ASN A 397 37.85 25.54 -10.86
N GLY A 398 37.17 24.55 -10.29
CA GLY A 398 37.78 23.35 -9.72
C GLY A 398 36.80 22.20 -9.75
N GLN A 399 37.10 21.19 -10.59
CA GLN A 399 36.38 19.93 -10.71
C GLN A 399 36.19 19.25 -9.35
N THR A 400 34.96 18.83 -9.05
CA THR A 400 34.70 17.86 -7.97
C THR A 400 33.77 16.78 -8.49
N GLY A 401 34.24 15.53 -8.37
CA GLY A 401 33.50 14.33 -8.74
C GLY A 401 32.15 14.24 -8.02
N SER A 402 31.15 13.80 -8.78
CA SER A 402 29.81 13.52 -8.29
C SER A 402 29.85 12.31 -7.35
N ALA A 403 29.97 12.58 -6.06
CA ALA A 403 29.52 11.64 -5.04
C ALA A 403 27.99 11.77 -4.96
N THR A 404 27.28 10.73 -5.37
CA THR A 404 25.83 10.61 -5.23
C THR A 404 25.45 10.56 -3.75
N PHE A 405 25.21 11.74 -3.18
CA PHE A 405 24.54 11.88 -1.90
C PHE A 405 23.05 11.60 -2.12
N SER A 406 22.56 10.48 -1.57
CA SER A 406 21.13 10.29 -1.34
C SER A 406 20.66 11.43 -0.44
N LYS A 407 19.80 12.31 -0.97
CA LYS A 407 19.16 13.38 -0.19
C LYS A 407 18.25 12.73 0.86
N LYS A 408 18.66 12.74 2.13
CA LYS A 408 17.70 12.59 3.23
C LYS A 408 16.76 13.79 3.20
N LYS A 409 15.47 13.55 2.92
CA LYS A 409 14.37 14.53 3.06
C LYS A 409 14.41 15.11 4.49
N SER A 410 14.25 16.43 4.62
CA SER A 410 14.11 17.10 5.91
C SER A 410 12.84 16.62 6.61
N PRO A 411 12.83 16.42 7.94
CA PRO A 411 11.63 16.01 8.70
C PRO A 411 10.56 17.13 8.83
N ILE A 412 10.61 18.14 7.97
CA ILE A 412 9.78 19.37 7.99
C ILE A 412 9.48 19.75 6.53
N SER A 413 8.94 18.81 5.76
CA SER A 413 8.41 19.07 4.43
C SER A 413 7.04 18.46 4.37
N ASP A 414 6.04 19.21 3.90
CA ASP A 414 4.67 18.73 3.69
C ASP A 414 4.73 17.48 2.81
N ASP A 415 4.70 16.32 3.45
CA ASP A 415 4.75 14.99 2.85
C ASP A 415 3.44 14.23 3.07
N GLY A 416 2.46 14.94 3.64
CA GLY A 416 1.14 14.45 4.00
C GLY A 416 1.13 13.68 5.32
N THR A 417 2.26 13.52 6.02
CA THR A 417 2.37 12.73 7.25
C THR A 417 2.42 13.62 8.47
N PHE A 418 1.57 13.34 9.46
CA PHE A 418 1.52 14.14 10.69
C PHE A 418 1.17 13.30 11.90
N TRP A 419 1.54 13.78 13.08
CA TRP A 419 1.11 13.23 14.35
C TRP A 419 -0.08 14.01 14.91
N MET A 420 -0.96 13.30 15.62
CA MET A 420 -2.03 13.90 16.41
C MET A 420 -2.33 13.05 17.64
N GLN A 421 -2.95 13.67 18.63
CA GLN A 421 -3.38 12.99 19.85
C GLN A 421 -4.71 12.24 19.62
N LEU A 422 -4.94 11.13 20.32
CA LEU A 422 -6.18 10.34 20.19
C LEU A 422 -7.46 11.16 20.43
N SER A 423 -7.41 12.15 21.34
CA SER A 423 -8.53 13.04 21.61
C SER A 423 -8.92 13.85 20.38
N ASP A 424 -7.94 14.45 19.70
CA ASP A 424 -8.16 15.21 18.46
C ASP A 424 -8.56 14.27 17.33
N PHE A 425 -7.92 13.10 17.23
CA PHE A 425 -8.28 12.07 16.26
C PHE A 425 -9.76 11.71 16.33
N SER A 426 -10.30 11.51 17.54
CA SER A 426 -11.71 11.15 17.74
C SER A 426 -12.69 12.28 17.39
N THR A 427 -12.21 13.53 17.32
CA THR A 427 -13.01 14.66 16.84
C THR A 427 -13.27 14.58 15.33
N TYR A 428 -12.25 14.27 14.53
CA TYR A 428 -12.33 14.32 13.06
C TYR A 428 -12.61 12.95 12.42
N PHE A 429 -12.02 11.88 12.97
CA PHE A 429 -12.08 10.53 12.41
C PHE A 429 -13.18 9.73 13.10
N LYS A 430 -14.13 9.23 12.30
CA LYS A 430 -15.31 8.51 12.81
C LYS A 430 -15.28 7.03 12.52
N SER A 431 -14.34 6.58 11.69
CA SER A 431 -14.10 5.15 11.52
C SER A 431 -12.67 4.79 11.23
N VAL A 432 -12.30 3.58 11.63
CA VAL A 432 -11.00 2.97 11.38
C VAL A 432 -11.18 1.55 10.87
N ASP A 433 -10.59 1.27 9.72
CA ASP A 433 -10.66 0.01 9.02
C ASP A 433 -9.33 -0.75 9.21
N PHE A 434 -9.40 -2.01 9.59
CA PHE A 434 -8.25 -2.86 9.88
C PHE A 434 -8.19 -4.01 8.88
N CYS A 435 -6.99 -4.29 8.38
CA CYS A 435 -6.66 -5.49 7.61
C CYS A 435 -5.53 -6.25 8.32
N CYS A 436 -5.87 -7.41 8.88
CA CYS A 436 -4.97 -8.24 9.65
C CYS A 436 -4.07 -9.04 8.72
N ARG A 437 -2.83 -8.56 8.50
CA ARG A 437 -1.86 -9.30 7.71
C ARG A 437 -1.63 -10.69 8.27
N SER A 438 -1.87 -11.71 7.46
CA SER A 438 -1.38 -13.06 7.72
C SER A 438 -0.12 -13.28 6.90
N THR A 439 1.06 -13.03 7.49
CA THR A 439 2.34 -13.30 6.80
C THR A 439 2.45 -14.80 6.53
N GLY A 440 2.23 -15.20 5.27
CA GLY A 440 2.29 -16.57 4.78
C GLY A 440 3.58 -16.85 4.00
N TRP A 441 3.75 -18.11 3.61
CA TRP A 441 4.90 -18.55 2.79
C TRP A 441 4.97 -17.87 1.42
N ASP A 442 3.83 -17.40 0.89
CA ASP A 442 3.72 -16.70 -0.38
C ASP A 442 4.12 -15.20 -0.29
N ASP A 443 4.43 -14.68 0.90
CA ASP A 443 4.86 -13.27 1.12
C ASP A 443 6.38 -13.06 1.03
N LEU A 444 7.16 -14.12 0.79
CA LEU A 444 8.61 -14.02 0.60
C LEU A 444 8.93 -13.76 -0.88
N GLU A 445 9.22 -12.51 -1.22
CA GLU A 445 9.68 -12.14 -2.56
C GLU A 445 11.21 -11.95 -2.61
N LEU A 446 11.79 -12.30 -3.76
CA LEU A 446 13.20 -12.10 -4.04
C LEU A 446 13.32 -10.77 -4.80
N GLU A 447 13.86 -9.73 -4.17
CA GLU A 447 14.12 -8.45 -4.85
C GLU A 447 15.17 -8.66 -5.95
N VAL A 448 14.71 -8.69 -7.19
CA VAL A 448 15.57 -8.68 -8.36
C VAL A 448 15.55 -7.28 -8.95
N ASP A 449 16.70 -6.61 -8.92
CA ASP A 449 16.90 -5.34 -9.63
C ASP A 449 17.04 -5.64 -11.13
N GLU A 450 15.90 -5.70 -11.81
CA GLU A 450 15.79 -6.02 -13.24
C GLU A 450 16.18 -4.84 -14.15
N GLY A 451 16.44 -3.65 -13.59
CA GLY A 451 16.85 -2.43 -14.30
C GLY A 451 18.35 -2.33 -14.57
N SER A 452 19.18 -3.19 -13.99
CA SER A 452 20.63 -3.17 -14.22
C SER A 452 20.97 -3.67 -15.63
N PRO A 453 21.70 -2.89 -16.46
CA PRO A 453 22.08 -3.28 -17.83
C PRO A 453 22.98 -4.52 -17.87
N HIS A 454 23.62 -4.90 -16.76
CA HIS A 454 24.42 -6.11 -16.63
C HIS A 454 24.19 -6.82 -15.29
N CYS A 455 23.83 -8.11 -15.36
CA CYS A 455 23.77 -9.05 -14.23
C CYS A 455 22.73 -8.77 -13.13
N GLY A 456 21.72 -7.92 -13.35
CA GLY A 456 20.64 -7.64 -12.39
C GLY A 456 19.99 -8.89 -11.78
N PRO A 457 19.56 -9.87 -12.58
CA PRO A 457 19.07 -11.16 -12.10
C PRO A 457 20.08 -11.95 -11.26
N CYS A 458 21.36 -11.95 -11.63
CA CYS A 458 22.40 -12.61 -10.86
C CYS A 458 22.71 -11.88 -9.54
N ILE A 459 22.68 -10.55 -9.53
CA ILE A 459 22.86 -9.72 -8.33
C ILE A 459 21.66 -9.89 -7.40
N GLY A 460 20.44 -9.91 -7.92
CA GLY A 460 19.21 -10.23 -7.19
C GLY A 460 19.23 -11.65 -6.62
N CYS A 461 19.69 -12.65 -7.37
CA CYS A 461 19.89 -14.01 -6.88
C CYS A 461 20.95 -14.07 -5.77
N VAL A 462 22.08 -13.39 -5.93
CA VAL A 462 23.12 -13.35 -4.90
C VAL A 462 22.60 -12.65 -3.65
N LYS A 463 21.98 -11.46 -3.77
CA LYS A 463 21.36 -10.71 -2.67
C LYS A 463 20.24 -11.48 -1.98
N GLY A 464 19.35 -12.11 -2.74
CA GLY A 464 18.27 -12.94 -2.22
C GLY A 464 18.81 -14.13 -1.43
N CYS A 465 19.81 -14.83 -1.96
CA CYS A 465 20.49 -15.91 -1.26
C CYS A 465 21.25 -15.42 -0.02
N THR A 466 21.97 -14.29 -0.05
CA THR A 466 22.60 -13.73 1.16
C THR A 466 21.55 -13.34 2.19
N THR A 467 20.46 -12.70 1.80
CA THR A 467 19.46 -12.22 2.76
C THR A 467 18.64 -13.38 3.35
N PHE A 468 18.32 -14.38 2.54
CA PHE A 468 17.58 -15.57 2.97
C PHE A 468 18.43 -16.49 3.86
N TRP A 469 19.68 -16.78 3.45
CA TRP A 469 20.56 -17.74 4.13
C TRP A 469 21.48 -17.10 5.18
N LEU A 470 22.11 -15.96 4.89
CA LEU A 470 23.10 -15.33 5.76
C LEU A 470 22.49 -14.31 6.73
N CYS A 471 21.41 -13.62 6.35
CA CYS A 471 20.66 -12.73 7.26
C CYS A 471 19.52 -13.45 8.00
N CYS A 472 19.46 -14.79 7.94
CA CYS A 472 18.48 -15.63 8.62
C CYS A 472 17.00 -15.29 8.34
N ARG A 473 16.66 -14.52 7.30
CA ARG A 473 15.24 -14.25 6.97
C ARG A 473 14.49 -15.52 6.57
N GLY A 474 15.17 -16.47 5.93
CA GLY A 474 14.62 -17.79 5.63
C GLY A 474 14.33 -18.60 6.89
N CYS A 475 15.22 -18.58 7.88
CA CYS A 475 15.02 -19.23 9.19
C CYS A 475 13.97 -18.50 10.04
N GLN A 476 13.92 -17.18 10.00
CA GLN A 476 12.87 -16.37 10.63
C GLN A 476 11.50 -16.68 10.00
N ALA A 477 11.42 -16.88 8.69
CA ALA A 477 10.19 -17.37 8.06
C ALA A 477 9.92 -18.86 8.37
N LEU A 478 10.93 -19.73 8.42
CA LEU A 478 10.72 -21.16 8.71
C LEU A 478 10.28 -21.44 10.15
N PHE A 479 10.88 -20.73 11.11
CA PHE A 479 10.75 -20.97 12.55
C PHE A 479 9.95 -19.87 13.27
N CYS A 480 9.79 -18.70 12.65
CA CYS A 480 9.00 -17.59 13.18
C CYS A 480 7.89 -17.10 12.22
N ALA A 481 7.64 -17.74 11.05
CA ALA A 481 6.36 -17.55 10.38
C ALA A 481 5.28 -18.02 11.34
N ARG A 482 4.58 -17.05 11.92
CA ARG A 482 3.39 -17.33 12.67
C ARG A 482 2.42 -17.99 11.71
N ARG A 483 2.09 -19.25 12.00
CA ARG A 483 0.95 -19.93 11.38
C ARG A 483 -0.24 -19.00 11.42
N ARG A 484 -1.03 -19.01 10.35
CA ARG A 484 -2.28 -18.27 10.20
C ARG A 484 -3.13 -18.52 11.45
N ILE A 485 -3.14 -17.52 12.33
CA ILE A 485 -4.07 -17.25 13.43
C ILE A 485 -4.30 -18.45 14.39
N GLU A 486 -3.51 -18.52 15.47
CA GLU A 486 -3.87 -19.27 16.70
C GLU A 486 -4.12 -18.34 17.90
N SER A 487 -3.94 -17.01 17.80
CA SER A 487 -3.81 -16.14 18.99
C SER A 487 -4.93 -15.11 19.23
N TYR A 488 -6.11 -15.23 18.62
CA TYR A 488 -7.24 -14.32 18.92
C TYR A 488 -8.22 -14.86 19.98
N THR A 489 -8.22 -16.18 20.20
CA THR A 489 -9.05 -16.85 21.22
C THR A 489 -8.34 -17.03 22.56
N GLU A 490 -7.00 -17.04 22.62
CA GLU A 490 -6.27 -17.18 23.89
C GLU A 490 -6.07 -15.84 24.62
N ALA A 491 -5.76 -14.74 23.92
CA ALA A 491 -5.62 -13.42 24.58
C ALA A 491 -6.95 -12.87 25.14
N SER A 492 -8.09 -13.34 24.64
CA SER A 492 -9.42 -13.02 25.17
C SER A 492 -9.84 -13.92 26.34
N ARG A 493 -9.14 -15.05 26.58
CA ARG A 493 -9.29 -15.89 27.78
C ARG A 493 -8.28 -15.57 28.87
N GLU A 494 -7.06 -15.18 28.51
CA GLU A 494 -6.00 -14.85 29.49
C GLU A 494 -6.14 -13.46 30.11
N GLY A 495 -6.99 -12.59 29.57
CA GLY A 495 -7.45 -11.37 30.25
C GLY A 495 -8.62 -11.61 31.22
N MET A 496 -8.98 -12.86 31.49
CA MET A 496 -10.13 -13.27 32.30
C MET A 496 -9.73 -14.22 33.46
N ALA A 497 -8.47 -14.16 33.91
CA ALA A 497 -8.00 -14.77 35.15
C ALA A 497 -7.48 -13.70 36.12
#